data_AF-A0A978SHI7-F1
#
_entry.id   AF-A0A978SHI7-F1
#
_cell.length_a   1.000
_cell.length_b   1.000
_cell.length_c   1.000
_cell.angle_alpha   90.00
_cell.angle_beta   90.00
_cell.angle_gamma   90.00
#
_symmetry.space_group_name_H-M   'P 1'
#
loop_
_entity.id
_entity.type
_entity.pdbx_description
1 polymer ?
#
loop_
_entity_poly.entity_id
_entity_poly.type
_entity_poly.pdbx_seq_one_letter_code
_entity_poly.pdbx_strand_id
1 'polypeptide(L)'
;MAFKWLTLSSQGFDFEGVDGEIHTTYGCSLVGRFEFQDRLAELRRLLLEQTEEVSIESLYAINRRFRFLCDRCLRLNQISPEWVNLAMMVELLFYVETEVGYREGYLIELNEPKQASRAGEPVEPATLENLIAALSLQFGSVQEALNLARTEPADLVLEIAKQRRDLSMPPEARAKEKFNSWATEQRAKLRGRKQPSEAERVRDGSQ
;
A
#
# COMPACT_ATOMS: atom_id res chain seq x y z
N MET A 1 2.95 11.98 -33.15
CA MET A 1 1.81 11.24 -32.60
C MET A 1 1.89 11.34 -31.09
N ALA A 2 1.00 12.09 -30.45
CA ALA A 2 0.97 12.23 -28.99
C ALA A 2 0.27 10.99 -28.40
N PHE A 3 1.02 10.16 -27.68
CA PHE A 3 0.45 9.06 -26.90
C PHE A 3 -0.38 9.69 -25.77
N LYS A 4 -1.70 9.54 -25.89
CA LYS A 4 -2.67 9.92 -24.87
C LYS A 4 -2.55 8.88 -23.76
N TRP A 5 -1.80 9.19 -22.71
CA TRP A 5 -1.70 8.34 -21.52
C TRP A 5 -3.12 8.15 -20.97
N LEU A 6 -3.60 6.89 -21.02
CA LEU A 6 -4.73 6.46 -20.21
C LEU A 6 -4.36 6.79 -18.77
N THR A 7 -5.20 7.59 -18.11
CA THR A 7 -5.13 7.88 -16.67
C THR A 7 -5.26 6.57 -15.90
N LEU A 8 -4.12 5.93 -15.65
CA LEU A 8 -3.95 4.85 -14.68
C LEU A 8 -4.12 5.52 -13.32
N SER A 9 -5.31 5.41 -12.75
CA SER A 9 -5.68 6.15 -11.54
C SER A 9 -4.99 5.55 -10.32
N SER A 10 -3.74 5.93 -10.06
CA SER A 10 -3.26 6.01 -8.69
C SER A 10 -4.08 7.11 -8.02
N GLN A 11 -5.07 6.76 -7.20
CA GLN A 11 -5.81 7.74 -6.41
C GLN A 11 -4.79 8.49 -5.55
N GLY A 12 -4.55 9.75 -5.91
CA GLY A 12 -3.74 10.66 -5.10
C GLY A 12 -4.50 11.03 -3.84
N PHE A 13 -3.75 11.36 -2.79
CA PHE A 13 -4.27 11.94 -1.57
C PHE A 13 -3.95 13.44 -1.57
N ASP A 14 -4.99 14.26 -1.47
CA ASP A 14 -4.87 15.72 -1.39
C ASP A 14 -4.99 16.17 0.07
N PHE A 15 -4.14 17.09 0.49
CA PHE A 15 -4.23 17.74 1.80
C PHE A 15 -3.82 19.20 1.73
N GLU A 16 -4.40 20.04 2.59
CA GLU A 16 -4.00 21.43 2.76
C GLU A 16 -2.83 21.50 3.75
N GLY A 17 -1.70 22.06 3.31
CA GLY A 17 -0.48 22.22 4.12
C GLY A 17 -0.61 23.35 5.14
N VAL A 18 0.37 23.45 6.05
CA VAL A 18 0.46 24.58 7.00
C VAL A 18 0.77 25.91 6.32
N ASP A 19 1.22 25.85 5.06
CA ASP A 19 1.41 26.98 4.16
C ASP A 19 0.11 27.47 3.50
N GLY A 20 -0.99 26.72 3.66
CA GLY A 20 -2.29 27.00 3.04
C GLY A 20 -2.38 26.58 1.58
N GLU A 21 -1.39 25.85 1.06
CA GLU A 21 -1.43 25.29 -0.30
C GLU A 21 -1.99 23.85 -0.27
N ILE A 22 -2.66 23.45 -1.36
CA ILE A 22 -3.13 22.08 -1.52
C ILE A 22 -2.03 21.25 -2.18
N HIS A 23 -1.59 20.21 -1.48
CA HIS A 23 -0.57 19.29 -1.93
C HIS A 23 -1.18 17.94 -2.27
N THR A 24 -0.74 17.34 -3.39
CA THR A 24 -1.17 15.99 -3.80
C THR A 24 -0.01 15.01 -3.69
N THR A 25 -0.23 13.85 -3.09
CA THR A 25 0.74 12.74 -3.02
C THR A 25 0.21 11.45 -3.66
N TYR A 26 1.10 10.70 -4.29
CA TYR A 26 0.79 9.46 -5.04
C TYR A 26 1.66 8.29 -4.56
N GLY A 27 1.73 8.06 -3.24
CA GLY A 27 2.49 6.96 -2.65
C GLY A 27 3.99 7.00 -2.96
N CYS A 28 4.72 6.00 -2.47
CA CYS A 28 6.14 5.87 -2.76
C CYS A 28 6.37 5.25 -4.15
N SER A 29 7.55 5.52 -4.72
CA SER A 29 8.05 4.69 -5.81
C SER A 29 8.27 3.25 -5.36
N LEU A 30 8.48 2.30 -6.29
CA LEU A 30 8.68 0.90 -5.91
C LEU A 30 9.85 0.73 -4.93
N VAL A 31 10.99 1.36 -5.20
CA VAL A 31 12.13 1.37 -4.27
C VAL A 31 11.78 2.11 -2.98
N GLY A 32 11.12 3.26 -3.10
CA GLY A 32 10.71 4.05 -1.94
C GLY A 32 9.75 3.31 -1.01
N ARG A 33 8.90 2.42 -1.53
CA ARG A 33 7.94 1.63 -0.77
C ARG A 33 8.64 0.64 0.17
N PHE A 34 9.68 -0.06 -0.31
CA PHE A 34 10.47 -0.94 0.55
C PHE A 34 11.19 -0.14 1.64
N GLU A 35 11.83 0.97 1.27
CA GLU A 35 12.47 1.83 2.27
C GLU A 35 11.45 2.36 3.29
N PHE A 36 10.27 2.77 2.84
CA PHE A 36 9.19 3.25 3.70
C PHE A 36 8.77 2.18 4.72
N GLN A 37 8.61 0.93 4.29
CA GLN A 37 8.28 -0.19 5.17
C GLN A 37 9.38 -0.44 6.21
N ASP A 38 10.66 -0.40 5.81
CA ASP A 38 11.79 -0.54 6.73
C ASP A 38 11.80 0.56 7.79
N ARG A 39 11.60 1.83 7.38
CA ARG A 39 11.57 2.98 8.29
C ARG A 39 10.35 2.93 9.21
N LEU A 40 9.20 2.48 8.72
CA LEU A 40 8.00 2.30 9.52
C LEU A 40 8.19 1.20 10.57
N ALA A 41 8.86 0.09 10.22
CA ALA A 41 9.22 -0.96 11.16
C ALA A 41 10.18 -0.45 12.25
N GLU A 42 11.16 0.39 11.89
CA GLU A 42 12.03 1.05 12.85
C GLU A 42 11.27 2.01 13.77
N LEU A 43 10.33 2.80 13.25
CA LEU A 43 9.47 3.68 14.06
C LEU A 43 8.66 2.88 15.08
N ARG A 44 8.02 1.79 14.63
CA ARG A 44 7.25 0.88 15.50
C ARG A 44 8.13 0.30 16.61
N ARG A 45 9.36 -0.12 16.27
CA ARG A 45 10.32 -0.60 17.26
C ARG A 45 10.68 0.46 18.30
N LEU A 46 10.95 1.70 17.87
CA LEU A 46 11.26 2.80 18.79
C LEU A 46 10.09 3.10 19.73
N LEU A 47 8.85 3.02 19.25
CA LEU A 47 7.65 3.19 20.08
C LEU A 47 7.51 2.06 21.11
N LEU A 48 7.77 0.80 20.71
CA LEU A 48 7.73 -0.35 21.62
C LEU A 48 8.84 -0.34 22.68
N GLU A 49 9.98 0.28 22.38
CA GLU A 49 11.10 0.45 23.32
C GLU A 49 10.82 1.54 24.39
N GLN A 50 9.77 2.34 24.25
CA GLN A 50 9.41 3.34 25.27
C GLN A 50 8.76 2.65 26.46
N THR A 51 9.41 2.74 27.62
CA THR A 51 8.93 2.15 28.88
C THR A 51 7.98 3.07 29.66
N GLU A 52 7.99 4.35 29.33
CA GLU A 52 7.12 5.38 29.92
C GLU A 52 6.11 5.86 28.87
N GLU A 53 4.96 6.39 29.31
CA GLU A 53 3.98 7.02 28.44
C GLU A 53 4.52 8.35 27.89
N VAL A 54 5.41 8.25 26.90
CA VAL A 54 5.96 9.41 26.19
C VAL A 54 5.06 9.72 24.99
N SER A 55 4.57 10.95 24.91
CA SER A 55 3.76 11.38 23.76
C SER A 55 4.58 11.42 22.47
N ILE A 56 3.92 11.22 21.32
CA ILE A 56 4.55 11.34 19.99
C ILE A 56 5.21 12.72 19.82
N GLU A 57 4.56 13.78 20.34
CA GLU A 57 5.12 15.13 20.36
C GLU A 57 6.48 15.20 21.05
N SER A 58 6.55 14.64 22.26
CA SER A 58 7.78 14.63 23.05
C SER A 58 8.87 13.82 22.37
N LEU A 59 8.52 12.66 21.80
CA LEU A 59 9.46 11.84 21.01
C LEU A 59 9.98 12.60 19.80
N TYR A 60 9.11 13.27 19.05
CA TYR A 60 9.50 14.03 17.86
C TYR A 60 10.40 15.23 18.21
N ALA A 61 10.16 15.90 19.33
CA ALA A 61 10.97 17.03 19.78
C ALA A 61 12.36 16.59 20.27
N ILE A 62 12.45 15.49 21.03
CA ILE A 62 13.66 15.10 21.77
C ILE A 62 14.48 14.03 21.03
N ASN A 63 13.83 13.03 20.45
CA ASN A 63 14.50 11.91 19.80
C ASN A 63 14.80 12.23 18.33
N ARG A 64 16.04 12.65 18.05
CA ARG A 64 16.51 12.98 16.69
C ARG A 64 16.32 11.85 15.69
N ARG A 65 16.46 10.59 16.12
CA ARG A 65 16.29 9.44 15.22
C ARG A 65 14.82 9.22 14.90
N PHE A 66 13.94 9.31 15.89
CA PHE A 66 12.50 9.24 15.67
C PHE A 66 12.04 10.32 14.68
N ARG A 67 12.45 11.57 14.90
CA ARG A 67 12.18 12.68 13.96
C ARG A 67 12.70 12.40 12.56
N PHE A 68 13.95 11.98 12.42
CA PHE A 68 14.53 11.64 11.12
C PHE A 68 13.72 10.56 10.39
N LEU A 69 13.27 9.52 11.10
CA LEU A 69 12.48 8.45 10.50
C LEU A 69 11.11 8.97 10.02
N CYS A 70 10.41 9.77 10.83
CA CYS A 70 9.17 10.41 10.41
C CYS A 70 9.37 11.28 9.16
N ASP A 71 10.36 12.18 9.18
CA ASP A 71 10.66 13.08 8.07
C ASP A 71 11.05 12.30 6.81
N ARG A 72 11.76 11.17 6.97
CA ARG A 72 12.13 10.30 5.85
C ARG A 72 10.90 9.66 5.23
N CYS A 73 9.96 9.15 6.04
CA CYS A 73 8.71 8.59 5.55
C CYS A 73 7.87 9.62 4.78
N LEU A 74 7.81 10.87 5.24
CA LEU A 74 7.15 11.96 4.51
C LEU A 74 7.82 12.23 3.16
N ARG A 75 9.15 12.39 3.15
CA ARG A 75 9.92 12.67 1.92
C ARG A 75 9.83 11.54 0.89
N LEU A 76 9.74 10.28 1.32
CA LEU A 76 9.53 9.13 0.41
C LEU A 76 8.19 9.21 -0.33
N ASN A 77 7.20 9.90 0.26
CA ASN A 77 5.90 10.20 -0.34
C ASN A 77 5.86 11.60 -0.96
N GLN A 78 7.02 12.22 -1.22
CA GLN A 78 7.13 13.57 -1.80
C GLN A 78 6.45 14.66 -0.96
N ILE A 79 6.28 14.43 0.35
CA ILE A 79 5.78 15.43 1.29
C ILE A 79 6.97 16.09 1.97
N SER A 80 7.06 17.41 1.87
CA SER A 80 8.06 18.15 2.63
C SER A 80 7.64 18.26 4.10
N PRO A 81 8.52 17.95 5.07
CA PRO A 81 8.17 18.01 6.49
C PRO A 81 7.67 19.39 6.96
N GLU A 82 8.12 20.46 6.32
CA GLU A 82 7.65 21.83 6.60
C GLU A 82 6.20 22.10 6.18
N TRP A 83 5.60 21.28 5.32
CA TRP A 83 4.20 21.41 4.91
C TRP A 83 3.23 20.83 5.94
N VAL A 84 3.72 20.04 6.90
CA VAL A 84 2.90 19.31 7.86
C VAL A 84 3.23 19.73 9.29
N ASN A 85 2.20 20.03 10.08
CA ASN A 85 2.37 20.13 11.52
C ASN A 85 2.38 18.73 12.15
N LEU A 86 2.64 18.67 13.46
CA LEU A 86 2.71 17.41 14.18
C LEU A 86 1.41 16.60 14.12
N ALA A 87 0.24 17.25 14.26
CA ALA A 87 -1.05 16.56 14.21
C ALA A 87 -1.29 15.91 12.84
N MET A 88 -0.96 16.61 11.76
CA MET A 88 -1.01 16.07 10.40
C MET A 88 -0.04 14.92 10.22
N MET A 89 1.20 15.04 10.72
CA MET A 89 2.17 13.95 10.67
C MET A 89 1.64 12.70 11.39
N VAL A 90 0.95 12.85 12.52
CA VAL A 90 0.33 11.75 13.26
C VAL A 90 -0.71 11.04 12.38
N GLU A 91 -1.63 11.78 11.78
CA GLU A 91 -2.65 11.27 10.86
C GLU A 91 -2.08 10.59 9.60
N LEU A 92 -0.92 11.05 9.14
CA LEU A 92 -0.27 10.51 7.95
C LEU A 92 0.48 9.20 8.22
N LEU A 93 1.12 9.06 9.39
CA LEU A 93 2.11 8.00 9.65
C LEU A 93 1.73 6.97 10.71
N PHE A 94 0.73 7.23 11.54
CA PHE A 94 0.41 6.39 12.70
C PHE A 94 -1.05 5.94 12.70
N TYR A 95 -1.35 4.94 13.54
CA TYR A 95 -2.72 4.53 13.76
C TYR A 95 -3.44 5.60 14.59
N VAL A 96 -4.62 6.01 14.12
CA VAL A 96 -5.46 7.00 14.78
C VAL A 96 -6.73 6.34 15.25
N GLU A 97 -7.12 6.63 16.49
CA GLU A 97 -8.38 6.18 17.05
C GLU A 97 -9.54 6.96 16.42
N THR A 98 -10.57 6.25 16.00
CA THR A 98 -11.79 6.78 15.38
C THR A 98 -13.00 6.19 16.11
N GLU A 99 -14.21 6.73 15.87
CA GLU A 99 -15.45 6.22 16.48
C GLU A 99 -15.71 4.73 16.19
N VAL A 100 -15.15 4.21 15.09
CA VAL A 100 -15.38 2.83 14.60
C VAL A 100 -14.19 1.91 14.91
N GLY A 101 -13.15 2.41 15.60
CA GLY A 101 -11.93 1.66 15.93
C GLY A 101 -10.67 2.37 15.47
N TYR A 102 -9.62 1.62 15.13
CA TYR A 102 -8.35 2.20 14.69
C TYR A 102 -8.27 2.28 13.17
N ARG A 103 -7.87 3.44 12.66
CA ARG A 103 -7.55 3.66 11.25
C ARG A 103 -6.04 3.76 11.08
N GLU A 104 -5.52 3.16 10.03
CA GLU A 104 -4.12 3.36 9.63
C GLU A 104 -3.85 4.78 9.17
N GLY A 105 -2.59 5.22 9.32
CA GLY A 105 -2.16 6.50 8.79
C GLY A 105 -2.28 6.50 7.27
N TYR A 106 -2.67 7.62 6.66
CA TYR A 106 -2.96 7.68 5.23
C TYR A 106 -1.79 7.21 4.34
N LEU A 107 -0.54 7.48 4.75
CA LEU A 107 0.64 7.03 4.00
C LEU A 107 0.92 5.54 4.17
N ILE A 108 0.46 4.91 5.25
CA ILE A 108 0.49 3.46 5.39
C ILE A 108 -0.44 2.86 4.36
N GLU A 109 -1.71 3.26 4.37
CA GLU A 109 -2.74 2.77 3.43
C GLU A 109 -2.32 2.95 1.96
N LEU A 110 -1.73 4.11 1.62
CA LEU A 110 -1.27 4.43 0.27
C LEU A 110 -0.09 3.57 -0.20
N ASN A 111 0.69 3.03 0.73
CA ASN A 111 1.86 2.21 0.44
C ASN A 111 1.66 0.72 0.72
N GLU A 112 0.54 0.33 1.30
CA GLU A 112 0.18 -1.07 1.42
C GLU A 112 -0.15 -1.66 0.05
N PRO A 113 0.37 -2.87 -0.26
CA PRO A 113 -0.04 -3.56 -1.47
C PRO A 113 -1.53 -3.85 -1.35
N LYS A 114 -2.35 -3.24 -2.23
CA LYS A 114 -3.77 -3.56 -2.38
C LYS A 114 -3.88 -5.03 -2.74
N GLN A 115 -4.03 -5.90 -1.74
CA GLN A 115 -4.09 -7.34 -1.95
C GLN A 115 -5.25 -7.63 -2.89
N ALA A 116 -4.95 -8.14 -4.08
CA ALA A 116 -5.89 -9.03 -4.75
C ALA A 116 -5.93 -10.30 -3.92
N SER A 117 -6.79 -10.33 -2.90
CA SER A 117 -6.90 -11.41 -1.92
C SER A 117 -7.14 -12.75 -2.62
N ARG A 118 -6.06 -13.47 -2.97
CA ARG A 118 -6.12 -14.91 -3.22
C ARG A 118 -6.12 -15.58 -1.86
N ALA A 119 -7.32 -15.86 -1.36
CA ALA A 119 -7.49 -16.57 -0.11
C ALA A 119 -6.82 -17.97 -0.20
N GLY A 120 -5.73 -18.16 0.54
CA GLY A 120 -5.27 -19.51 0.93
C GLY A 120 -3.85 -19.92 0.54
N GLU A 121 -3.04 -19.08 -0.10
CA GLU A 121 -1.63 -19.38 -0.32
C GLU A 121 -0.74 -18.41 0.48
N PRO A 122 0.25 -18.89 1.24
CA PRO A 122 1.29 -18.04 1.79
C PRO A 122 2.08 -17.49 0.60
N VAL A 123 1.71 -16.30 0.14
CA VAL A 123 2.49 -15.57 -0.85
C VAL A 123 3.70 -15.03 -0.09
N GLU A 124 4.87 -15.60 -0.35
CA GLU A 124 6.12 -14.98 0.13
C GLU A 124 6.14 -13.52 -0.34
N PRO A 125 6.43 -12.56 0.55
CA PRO A 125 6.51 -11.16 0.16
C PRO A 125 7.59 -11.03 -0.92
N ALA A 126 7.20 -10.57 -2.11
CA ALA A 126 8.14 -10.40 -3.21
C ALA A 126 9.20 -9.38 -2.80
N THR A 127 10.47 -9.78 -2.81
CA THR A 127 11.59 -8.86 -2.52
C THR A 127 11.75 -7.84 -3.66
N LEU A 128 12.39 -6.71 -3.36
CA LEU A 128 12.68 -5.69 -4.36
C LEU A 128 13.50 -6.26 -5.53
N GLU A 129 14.46 -7.14 -5.24
CA GLU A 129 15.29 -7.80 -6.24
C GLU A 129 14.45 -8.68 -7.17
N ASN A 130 13.51 -9.44 -6.61
CA ASN A 130 12.61 -10.29 -7.38
C ASN A 130 11.71 -9.46 -8.29
N LEU A 131 11.22 -8.31 -7.81
CA LEU A 131 10.39 -7.40 -8.60
C LEU A 131 11.21 -6.72 -9.70
N ILE A 132 12.42 -6.24 -9.42
CA ILE A 132 13.31 -5.67 -10.44
C ILE A 132 13.68 -6.70 -11.49
N ALA A 133 13.98 -7.94 -11.09
CA ALA A 133 14.26 -9.04 -12.03
C ALA A 133 13.04 -9.31 -12.93
N ALA A 134 11.84 -9.38 -12.35
CA ALA A 134 10.61 -9.57 -13.11
C ALA A 134 10.34 -8.42 -14.10
N LEU A 135 10.53 -7.17 -13.68
CA LEU A 135 10.43 -6.00 -14.56
C LEU A 135 11.49 -6.08 -15.67
N SER A 136 12.72 -6.42 -15.36
CA SER A 136 13.81 -6.52 -16.34
C SER A 136 13.50 -7.51 -17.46
N LEU A 137 12.86 -8.64 -17.13
CA LEU A 137 12.40 -9.63 -18.11
C LEU A 137 11.29 -9.06 -19.03
N GLN A 138 10.46 -8.14 -18.55
CA GLN A 138 9.37 -7.54 -19.32
C GLN A 138 9.78 -6.34 -20.17
N PHE A 139 10.79 -5.59 -19.73
CA PHE A 139 11.30 -4.41 -20.44
C PHE A 139 12.50 -4.75 -21.32
N GLY A 140 13.18 -5.87 -21.10
CA GLY A 140 14.38 -6.26 -21.85
C GLY A 140 15.62 -5.47 -21.46
N SER A 141 15.53 -4.65 -20.40
CA SER A 141 16.62 -3.82 -19.89
C SER A 141 16.51 -3.66 -18.37
N VAL A 142 17.56 -4.06 -17.66
CA VAL A 142 17.67 -3.89 -16.20
C VAL A 142 17.70 -2.41 -15.82
N GLN A 143 18.37 -1.59 -16.63
CA GLN A 143 18.48 -0.15 -16.37
C GLN A 143 17.12 0.55 -16.46
N GLU A 144 16.30 0.18 -17.45
CA GLU A 144 14.95 0.73 -17.60
C GLU A 144 14.04 0.29 -16.45
N ALA A 145 14.10 -0.99 -16.07
CA ALA A 145 13.37 -1.51 -14.92
C ALA A 145 13.74 -0.80 -13.61
N LEU A 146 15.04 -0.57 -13.39
CA LEU A 146 15.53 0.18 -12.22
C LEU A 146 15.09 1.63 -12.23
N ASN A 147 15.13 2.31 -13.38
CA ASN A 147 14.69 3.70 -13.49
C ASN A 147 13.19 3.79 -13.17
N LEU A 148 12.38 2.94 -13.79
CA LEU A 148 10.94 2.89 -13.56
C LEU A 148 10.60 2.62 -12.09
N ALA A 149 11.27 1.65 -11.46
CA ALA A 149 11.09 1.32 -10.05
C ALA A 149 11.46 2.46 -9.08
N ARG A 150 12.31 3.41 -9.51
CA ARG A 150 12.76 4.53 -8.68
C ARG A 150 11.92 5.78 -8.83
N THR A 151 11.38 6.02 -10.02
CA THR A 151 10.68 7.28 -10.34
C THR A 151 9.17 7.18 -10.22
N GLU A 152 8.60 6.05 -10.65
CA GLU A 152 7.14 5.93 -10.74
C GLU A 152 6.54 5.35 -9.46
N PRO A 153 5.31 5.78 -9.08
CA PRO A 153 4.55 5.18 -8.01
C PRO A 153 4.50 3.65 -8.14
N ALA A 154 4.74 2.96 -7.03
CA ALA A 154 4.85 1.50 -7.03
C ALA A 154 3.62 0.79 -7.63
N ASP A 155 2.41 1.27 -7.34
CA ASP A 155 1.18 0.71 -7.90
C ASP A 155 1.10 0.86 -9.42
N LEU A 156 1.55 1.99 -9.95
CA LEU A 156 1.62 2.24 -11.39
C LEU A 156 2.61 1.27 -12.05
N VAL A 157 3.79 1.07 -11.45
CA VAL A 157 4.79 0.11 -11.93
C VAL A 157 4.22 -1.31 -11.98
N LEU A 158 3.53 -1.72 -10.91
CA LEU A 158 2.91 -3.04 -10.82
C LEU A 158 1.76 -3.21 -11.83
N GLU A 159 0.99 -2.16 -12.07
CA GLU A 159 -0.07 -2.18 -13.08
C GLU A 159 0.49 -2.30 -14.50
N ILE A 160 1.51 -1.51 -14.85
CA ILE A 160 2.21 -1.60 -16.14
C ILE A 160 2.78 -3.00 -16.32
N ALA A 161 3.41 -3.56 -15.29
CA ALA A 161 3.96 -4.92 -15.32
C ALA A 161 2.88 -5.98 -15.57
N LYS A 162 1.72 -5.83 -14.94
CA LYS A 162 0.56 -6.70 -15.15
C LYS A 162 0.03 -6.59 -16.59
N GLN A 163 -0.14 -5.37 -17.10
CA GLN A 163 -0.62 -5.15 -18.47
C GLN A 163 0.34 -5.73 -19.52
N ARG A 164 1.65 -5.57 -19.34
CA ARG A 164 2.64 -6.18 -20.25
C ARG A 164 2.62 -7.69 -20.22
N ARG A 165 2.52 -8.28 -19.01
CA ARG A 165 2.32 -9.73 -18.86
C ARG A 165 1.08 -10.19 -19.63
N ASP A 166 -0.05 -9.51 -19.45
CA ASP A 166 -1.32 -9.83 -20.13
C ASP A 166 -1.21 -9.77 -21.66
N LEU A 167 -0.44 -8.82 -22.20
CA LEU A 167 -0.19 -8.71 -23.64
C LEU A 167 0.74 -9.82 -24.16
N SER A 168 1.75 -10.21 -23.38
CA SER A 168 2.73 -11.24 -23.74
C SER A 168 2.17 -12.67 -23.67
N MET A 169 1.08 -12.91 -22.93
CA MET A 169 0.52 -14.24 -22.79
C MET A 169 -0.18 -14.72 -24.07
N PRO A 170 0.04 -15.99 -24.48
CA PRO A 170 -0.74 -16.60 -25.55
C PRO A 170 -2.25 -16.59 -25.26
N PRO A 171 -3.13 -16.55 -26.29
CA PRO A 171 -4.58 -16.50 -26.11
C PRO A 171 -5.14 -17.63 -25.21
N GLU A 172 -4.59 -18.84 -25.34
CA GLU A 172 -4.99 -20.01 -24.55
C GLU A 172 -4.61 -19.86 -23.06
N ALA A 173 -3.44 -19.29 -22.77
CA ALA A 173 -2.99 -19.02 -21.42
C ALA A 173 -3.86 -17.95 -20.74
N ARG A 174 -4.24 -16.88 -21.48
CA ARG A 174 -5.17 -15.86 -21.00
C ARG A 174 -6.56 -16.43 -20.67
N ALA A 175 -7.08 -17.31 -21.53
CA ALA A 175 -8.38 -17.95 -21.30
C ALA A 175 -8.37 -18.83 -20.03
N LYS A 176 -7.27 -19.59 -19.82
CA LYS A 176 -7.09 -20.42 -18.62
C LYS A 176 -6.97 -19.58 -17.35
N GLU A 177 -6.25 -18.46 -17.38
CA GLU A 177 -6.08 -17.60 -16.20
C GLU A 177 -7.38 -16.86 -15.85
N LYS A 178 -8.14 -16.38 -16.86
CA LYS A 178 -9.49 -15.82 -16.65
C LYS A 178 -10.48 -16.84 -16.10
N PHE A 179 -10.43 -18.08 -16.57
CA PHE A 179 -11.25 -19.15 -16.04
C PHE A 179 -10.89 -19.45 -14.58
N ASN A 180 -9.60 -19.49 -14.25
CA ASN A 180 -9.13 -19.70 -12.90
C ASN A 180 -9.54 -18.55 -11.97
N SER A 181 -9.40 -17.29 -12.40
CA SER A 181 -9.80 -16.12 -11.61
C SER A 181 -11.32 -16.13 -11.35
N TRP A 182 -12.12 -16.39 -12.38
CA TRP A 182 -13.57 -16.57 -12.25
C TRP A 182 -13.91 -17.71 -11.28
N ALA A 183 -13.27 -18.88 -11.43
CA ALA A 183 -13.50 -20.02 -10.55
C ALA A 183 -13.11 -19.73 -9.09
N THR A 184 -12.02 -18.98 -8.85
CA THR A 184 -11.64 -18.55 -7.50
C THR A 184 -12.61 -17.53 -6.92
N GLU A 185 -13.11 -16.57 -7.70
CA GLU A 185 -14.12 -15.62 -7.26
C GLU A 185 -15.43 -16.32 -6.90
N GLN A 186 -15.87 -17.30 -7.70
CA GLN A 186 -17.06 -18.09 -7.40
C GLN A 186 -16.88 -18.91 -6.11
N ARG A 187 -15.70 -19.50 -5.90
CA ARG A 187 -15.38 -20.22 -4.65
C ARG A 187 -15.35 -19.31 -3.43
N ALA A 188 -14.82 -18.09 -3.55
CA ALA A 188 -14.81 -17.11 -2.48
C ALA A 188 -16.24 -16.64 -2.12
N LYS A 189 -17.08 -16.37 -3.13
CA LYS A 189 -18.51 -16.02 -2.93
C LYS A 189 -19.30 -17.14 -2.26
N LEU A 190 -19.04 -18.40 -2.63
CA LEU A 190 -19.67 -19.57 -2.01
C LEU A 190 -19.21 -19.81 -0.57
N ARG A 191 -17.96 -19.48 -0.23
CA ARG A 191 -17.45 -19.54 1.15
C ARG A 191 -18.00 -18.40 2.02
N GLY A 192 -18.14 -17.19 1.49
CA GLY A 192 -18.77 -16.06 2.19
C GLY A 192 -20.28 -16.25 2.45
N ARG A 193 -20.96 -17.09 1.66
CA ARG A 193 -22.38 -17.43 1.86
C ARG A 193 -22.66 -18.52 2.91
N LYS A 194 -21.63 -19.15 3.50
CA LYS A 194 -21.77 -20.32 4.40
C LYS A 194 -21.73 -20.01 5.90
N GLN A 195 -22.15 -18.82 6.34
CA GLN A 195 -22.62 -18.63 7.71
C GLN A 195 -24.12 -18.28 7.70
N PRO A 196 -25.03 -19.24 7.88
CA PRO A 196 -26.33 -18.90 8.44
C PRO A 196 -26.08 -18.41 9.87
N SER A 197 -26.47 -17.16 10.16
CA SER A 197 -26.48 -16.65 11.52
C SER A 197 -27.31 -17.59 12.41
N GLU A 198 -26.79 -17.90 13.59
CA GLU A 198 -27.48 -18.68 14.64
C GLU A 198 -28.89 -18.13 15.00
N ALA A 199 -29.22 -16.91 14.58
CA ALA A 199 -30.52 -16.28 14.74
C ALA A 199 -31.69 -16.97 14.00
N GLU A 200 -31.43 -17.84 13.00
CA GLU A 200 -32.50 -18.51 12.24
C GLU A 200 -32.91 -19.88 12.79
N ARG A 201 -32.18 -20.46 13.76
CA ARG A 201 -32.53 -21.78 14.34
C ARG A 201 -33.52 -21.74 15.50
N VAL A 202 -33.80 -20.56 16.07
CA VAL A 202 -34.66 -20.46 17.28
C VAL A 202 -36.15 -20.29 16.92
N ARG A 203 -36.52 -20.07 15.66
CA ARG A 203 -37.93 -19.88 15.27
C ARG A 203 -38.72 -21.14 14.90
N ASP A 204 -38.07 -22.29 14.72
CA ASP A 204 -38.74 -23.54 14.31
C ASP A 204 -38.91 -24.57 15.43
N GLY A 205 -38.62 -24.19 16.68
CA GLY A 205 -38.67 -25.08 17.85
C GLY A 205 -39.79 -24.78 18.85
N SER A 206 -40.91 -24.21 18.44
CA SER A 206 -42.08 -24.00 19.31
C SER A 206 -43.38 -24.24 18.57
N GLN A 207 -43.75 -25.52 18.49
CA GLN A 207 -45.14 -25.98 18.44
C GLN A 207 -45.32 -27.05 19.51
#